data_AF-A0A258E154-F1
#
_entry.id   AF-A0A258E154-F1
#
_cell.length_a   1.000
_cell.length_b   1.000
_cell.length_c   1.000
_cell.angle_alpha   90.00
_cell.angle_beta   90.00
_cell.angle_gamma   90.00
#
_symmetry.space_group_name_H-M   'P 1'
#
loop_
_entity.id
_entity.type
_entity.pdbx_description
1 polymer ?
#
loop_
_entity_poly.entity_id
_entity_poly.type
_entity_poly.pdbx_seq_one_letter_code
_entity_poly.pdbx_strand_id
1 'polypeptide(L)' 'LSARHEIDYLNDRYNWNLPYGDFETLSGLILSLTENIPNKGDTIALGRYTFTVVAKQAQRIDTVRLKINDSDIF' A
#
# COMPACT_ATOMS: atom_id res chain seq x y z
N LEU A 1 -7.43 5.31 0.23
CA LEU A 1 -6.46 5.81 1.22
C LEU A 1 -5.52 6.80 0.53
N SER A 2 -5.15 7.90 1.20
CA SER A 2 -4.03 8.74 0.74
C SER A 2 -2.74 7.91 0.79
N ALA A 3 -1.91 7.98 -0.25
CA ALA A 3 -0.62 7.28 -0.28
C ALA A 3 0.41 7.86 0.70
N ARG A 4 0.12 9.04 1.26
CA ARG A 4 0.92 9.70 2.31
C ARG A 4 0.60 9.23 3.72
N HIS A 5 -0.38 8.35 3.91
CA HIS A 5 -0.60 7.79 5.24
C HIS A 5 0.62 7.00 5.69
N GLU A 6 1.06 7.29 6.91
CA GLU A 6 2.11 6.54 7.59
C GLU A 6 1.64 5.13 7.94
N ILE A 7 2.57 4.18 7.87
CA ILE A 7 2.30 2.77 8.15
C ILE A 7 1.87 2.59 9.60
N ASP A 8 2.58 3.21 10.55
CA ASP A 8 2.32 3.16 11.99
C ASP A 8 0.89 3.60 12.30
N TYR A 9 0.48 4.76 11.77
CA TYR A 9 -0.88 5.27 11.92
C TYR A 9 -1.93 4.30 11.38
N LEU A 10 -1.68 3.66 10.23
CA LEU A 10 -2.63 2.71 9.64
C LEU A 10 -2.73 1.42 10.46
N ASN A 11 -1.60 0.90 10.91
CA ASN A 11 -1.56 -0.28 11.77
C ASN A 11 -2.28 -0.01 13.08
N ASP A 12 -1.98 1.09 13.78
CA ASP A 12 -2.62 1.47 15.04
C ASP A 12 -4.12 1.70 14.89
N ARG A 13 -4.53 2.44 13.85
CA ARG A 13 -5.93 2.83 13.66
C ARG A 13 -6.84 1.68 13.27
N TYR A 14 -6.34 0.75 12.46
CA TYR A 14 -7.15 -0.31 11.87
C TYR A 14 -6.78 -1.72 12.34
N ASN A 15 -5.83 -1.83 13.28
CA ASN A 15 -5.26 -3.09 13.73
C ASN A 15 -4.77 -3.95 12.55
N TRP A 16 -4.10 -3.28 11.61
CA TRP A 16 -3.46 -3.94 10.48
C TRP A 16 -2.02 -4.31 10.83
N ASN A 17 -1.47 -5.21 10.03
CA ASN A 17 -0.09 -5.69 10.14
C ASN A 17 0.64 -5.41 8.82
N LEU A 18 0.64 -4.15 8.36
CA LEU A 18 1.50 -3.72 7.27
C LEU A 18 2.96 -3.78 7.74
N PRO A 19 3.92 -4.19 6.89
CA PRO A 19 5.31 -4.32 7.29
C PRO A 19 5.95 -2.95 7.51
N TYR A 20 6.99 -2.94 8.33
CA TYR A 20 7.91 -1.81 8.51
C TYR A 20 9.20 -2.05 7.71
N GLY A 21 9.93 -0.99 7.38
CA GLY A 21 11.19 -1.06 6.64
C GLY A 21 11.79 0.33 6.45
N ASP A 22 12.58 0.50 5.39
CA ASP A 22 13.20 1.80 5.02
C ASP A 22 12.18 2.80 4.41
N PHE A 23 10.89 2.63 4.73
CA PHE A 23 9.78 3.43 4.26
C PHE A 23 8.83 3.74 5.41
N GLU A 24 8.21 4.91 5.34
CA GLU A 24 7.30 5.38 6.39
C GLU A 24 5.83 5.38 5.95
N THR A 25 5.59 5.46 4.63
CA THR A 25 4.24 5.68 4.07
C THR A 25 3.80 4.56 3.13
N LEU A 26 2.50 4.49 2.83
CA LEU A 26 1.97 3.58 1.80
C LEU A 26 2.66 3.73 0.44
N SER A 27 2.97 4.96 0.02
CA SER A 27 3.73 5.16 -1.22
C SER A 27 5.13 4.59 -1.12
N GLY A 28 5.80 4.77 0.02
CA GLY A 28 7.14 4.21 0.25
C GLY A 28 7.13 2.69 0.22
N LEU A 29 6.17 2.06 0.92
CA LEU A 29 5.96 0.61 0.90
C LEU A 29 5.69 0.09 -0.52
N ILE A 30 4.82 0.74 -1.28
CA ILE A 30 4.53 0.28 -2.65
C ILE A 30 5.78 0.39 -3.52
N LEU A 31 6.53 1.49 -3.41
CA LEU A 31 7.75 1.69 -4.17
C LEU A 31 8.87 0.73 -3.77
N SER A 32 8.95 0.31 -2.49
CA SER A 32 9.92 -0.70 -2.07
C SER A 32 9.60 -2.10 -2.61
N LEU A 33 8.36 -2.35 -3.03
CA LEU A 33 7.91 -3.62 -3.61
C LEU A 33 7.96 -3.64 -5.14
N THR A 34 8.16 -2.49 -5.78
CA THR A 34 8.10 -2.35 -7.25
C THR A 34 9.39 -1.77 -7.78
N GLU A 35 9.92 -2.30 -8.88
CA GLU A 35 11.11 -1.75 -9.53
C GLU A 35 10.90 -0.34 -10.11
N ASN A 36 9.66 -0.03 -10.52
CA ASN A 36 9.28 1.23 -11.13
C ASN A 36 7.96 1.73 -10.52
N ILE A 37 7.71 3.04 -10.61
CA ILE A 37 6.47 3.65 -10.09
C ILE A 37 5.26 3.07 -10.83
N PRO A 38 4.35 2.36 -10.13
CA PRO A 38 3.20 1.72 -10.76
C PRO A 38 2.27 2.73 -11.43
N ASN A 39 1.53 2.27 -12.43
CA ASN A 39 0.55 3.04 -13.17
C ASN A 39 -0.84 2.94 -12.55
N LYS A 40 -1.72 3.87 -12.93
CA LYS A 40 -3.11 3.84 -12.52
C LYS A 40 -3.76 2.54 -13.02
N GLY A 41 -4.38 1.81 -12.10
CA GLY A 41 -4.99 0.51 -12.35
C GLY A 41 -4.13 -0.67 -11.93
N ASP A 42 -2.81 -0.48 -11.78
CA ASP A 42 -1.91 -1.56 -11.39
C ASP A 42 -2.19 -2.03 -9.96
N THR A 43 -2.02 -3.32 -9.75
CA THR A 43 -2.23 -3.99 -8.47
C THR A 43 -0.94 -4.61 -7.93
N ILE A 44 -0.66 -4.36 -6.66
CA ILE A 44 0.49 -4.89 -5.94
C ILE A 44 -0.04 -5.77 -4.81
N ALA A 45 0.39 -7.03 -4.77
CA ALA A 45 0.01 -7.99 -3.73
C ALA A 45 1.12 -8.09 -2.68
N LEU A 46 0.73 -8.13 -1.41
CA LEU A 46 1.62 -8.35 -0.27
C LEU A 46 0.87 -9.16 0.79
N GLY A 47 1.12 -10.47 0.85
CA GLY A 47 0.37 -11.37 1.72
C GLY A 47 -1.14 -11.22 1.50
N ARG A 48 -1.90 -10.91 2.56
CA ARG A 48 -3.35 -10.68 2.50
C ARG A 48 -3.77 -9.33 1.94
N TYR A 49 -2.83 -8.42 1.69
CA TYR A 49 -3.09 -7.07 1.20
C TYR A 49 -2.98 -7.01 -0.33
N THR A 50 -3.90 -6.30 -0.96
CA THR A 50 -3.81 -5.92 -2.37
C THR A 50 -3.98 -4.41 -2.49
N PHE A 51 -2.95 -3.74 -2.96
CA PHE A 51 -2.94 -2.30 -3.23
C PHE A 51 -3.27 -2.07 -4.71
N THR A 52 -4.25 -1.23 -5.01
CA THR A 52 -4.52 -0.76 -6.38
C THR A 52 -4.23 0.73 -6.47
N VAL A 53 -3.41 1.14 -7.44
CA VAL A 53 -3.17 2.57 -7.72
C VAL A 53 -4.41 3.17 -8.34
N VAL A 54 -5.09 4.07 -7.62
CA VAL A 54 -6.31 4.73 -8.08
C VAL A 54 -5.98 6.06 -8.77
N ALA A 55 -4.99 6.79 -8.25
CA ALA A 55 -4.53 8.05 -8.80
C ALA A 55 -3.03 8.24 -8.57
N LYS A 56 -2.36 8.79 -9.59
CA LYS A 56 -0.96 9.22 -9.56
C LYS A 56 -0.82 10.57 -10.27
N GLN A 57 0.17 11.35 -9.86
CA GLN A 57 0.59 12.56 -10.55
C GLN A 57 2.09 12.45 -10.87
N ALA A 58 2.41 12.39 -12.16
CA ALA A 58 3.78 12.17 -12.64
C ALA A 58 4.46 10.98 -11.93
N GLN A 59 5.40 11.28 -11.04
CA GLN A 59 6.22 10.31 -10.31
C GLN A 59 5.73 10.06 -8.86
N ARG A 60 4.50 10.44 -8.53
CA ARG A 60 3.95 10.27 -7.18
C ARG A 60 2.62 9.54 -7.22
N ILE A 61 2.46 8.54 -6.35
CA ILE A 61 1.17 7.91 -6.08
C ILE A 61 0.40 8.82 -5.13
N ASP A 62 -0.83 9.18 -5.45
CA ASP A 62 -1.65 10.05 -4.59
C ASP A 62 -2.69 9.24 -3.80
N THR A 63 -3.34 8.28 -4.47
CA THR A 63 -4.43 7.49 -3.87
C THR A 63 -4.28 6.02 -4.20
N VAL A 64 -4.43 5.22 -3.15
CA VAL A 64 -4.39 3.76 -3.21
C VAL A 64 -5.71 3.20 -2.66
N ARG A 65 -6.25 2.19 -3.32
CA ARG A 65 -7.28 1.32 -2.75
C ARG A 65 -6.59 0.12 -2.12
N LEU A 66 -6.89 -0.15 -0.85
CA LEU A 66 -6.45 -1.36 -0.18
C LEU A 66 -7.62 -2.34 -0.13
N LYS A 67 -7.39 -3.55 -0.59
CA LYS A 67 -8.25 -4.71 -0.33
C LYS A 67 -7.51 -5.64 0.61
N ILE A 68 -8.23 -6.13 1.62
CA ILE A 68 -7.72 -7.13 2.56
C ILE A 68 -8.52 -8.40 2.28
N ASN A 69 -7.84 -9.47 1.89
CA ASN A 69 -8.48 -10.76 1.70
C ASN A 69 -8.43 -11.51 3.03
N ASP A 70 -9.59 -11.78 3.63
CA ASP A 70 -9.69 -12.74 4.73
C ASP A 70 -9.54 -14.13 4.14
N SER A 71 -8.30 -14.57 4.02
CA SER A 71 -7.99 -15.98 3.83
C SER A 71 -6.92 -16.33 4.85
N ASP A 72 -7.30 -16.16 6.12
CA ASP A 72 -6.84 -17.06 7.17
C ASP A 72 -7.52 -18.41 6.87
N ILE A 73 -6.86 -19.21 6.02
CA ILE A 73 -7.22 -20.61 5.90
C ILE A 73 -6.66 -21.25 7.17
N PHE A 74 -7.59 -21.66 8.05
CA PHE A 74 -7.33 -22.40 9.29
C PHE A 74 -6.37 -23.57 9.11
#